data_AF-A0A1H9JRP5-F1
#
_entry.id   AF-A0A1H9JRP5-F1
#
_cell.length_a   1.000
_cell.length_b   1.000
_cell.length_c   1.000
_cell.angle_alpha   90.00
_cell.angle_beta   90.00
_cell.angle_gamma   90.00
#
_symmetry.space_group_name_H-M   'P 1'
#
loop_
_entity.id
_entity.type
_entity.pdbx_description
1 polymer ?
#
loop_
_entity_poly.entity_id
_entity_poly.type
_entity_poly.pdbx_seq_one_letter_code
_entity_poly.pdbx_strand_id
1 'polypeptide(L)'
;MSTQFPDEPTERHLAPDPALMEAARARGAARWASAGDVPEQQEKPPPGPLKPRTAAIAAIAALLVLGGIAIVTFNGGSGSGTDVAQPSHSYIPGLITPPEELPSEATSANGMDPSLASSALGLMPTTTQNAVPPPAGDTGRAPGGAKSFTTGPGCGGYTSVGSYRDGRKGWVDHGDGKCGSTFVSIPMSGDTRRDDTSAYGMWTFAVTGTCDVSVHIPQGDLQQVGGNPTVYYVFDRNGVGGTPMASFAIKQVDKRGQWVAAGKFRASGNLTVQLVTRGQDWNSSGPTYAHHAASAVKADCTV
;
A
#
# COMPACT_ATOMS: atom_id res chain seq x y z
N MET A 1 -9.08 56.96 20.49
CA MET A 1 -9.21 55.83 21.43
C MET A 1 -8.36 54.70 20.89
N SER A 2 -7.20 54.48 21.50
CA SER A 2 -6.25 53.44 21.11
C SER A 2 -6.56 52.19 21.94
N THR A 3 -6.96 51.11 21.28
CA THR A 3 -7.15 49.79 21.91
C THR A 3 -5.82 49.05 21.90
N GLN A 4 -5.22 48.93 23.07
CA GLN A 4 -4.01 48.17 23.33
C GLN A 4 -4.41 46.72 23.60
N PHE A 5 -3.98 45.79 22.72
CA PHE A 5 -4.14 44.35 22.95
C PHE A 5 -3.05 43.87 23.92
N PRO A 6 -3.36 43.00 24.90
CA PRO A 6 -2.36 42.41 25.78
C PRO A 6 -1.54 41.34 25.03
N ASP A 7 -0.22 41.37 25.23
CA ASP A 7 0.72 40.38 24.74
C ASP A 7 0.42 38.99 25.35
N GLU A 8 0.17 37.99 24.50
CA GLU A 8 0.10 36.58 24.91
C GLU A 8 1.50 36.04 25.27
N PRO A 9 1.60 35.17 26.30
CA PRO A 9 2.87 34.58 26.68
C PRO A 9 3.30 33.55 25.62
N THR A 10 4.47 33.77 25.04
CA THR A 10 5.15 32.83 24.14
C THR A 10 5.34 31.48 24.84
N GLU A 11 4.61 30.45 24.40
CA GLU A 11 4.83 29.06 24.78
C GLU A 11 6.28 28.68 24.42
N ARG A 12 7.13 28.66 25.44
CA ARG A 12 8.48 28.09 25.29
C ARG A 12 8.29 26.60 25.11
N HIS A 13 8.55 26.09 23.91
CA HIS A 13 8.79 24.68 23.67
C HIS A 13 9.95 24.22 24.57
N LEU A 14 9.60 23.72 25.75
CA LEU A 14 10.52 23.03 26.63
C LEU A 14 11.01 21.79 25.88
N ALA A 15 12.31 21.75 25.61
CA ALA A 15 12.95 20.56 25.08
C ALA A 15 12.62 19.36 26.00
N PRO A 16 12.34 18.18 25.44
CA PRO A 16 12.04 16.99 26.24
C PRO A 16 13.16 16.74 27.25
N ASP A 17 12.77 16.51 28.50
CA ASP A 17 13.71 16.23 29.59
C ASP A 17 14.65 15.06 29.19
N PRO A 18 15.98 15.28 29.15
CA PRO A 18 16.96 14.25 28.82
C PRO A 18 16.81 12.98 29.66
N ALA A 19 16.41 13.10 30.93
CA ALA A 19 16.20 11.96 31.82
C ALA A 19 15.01 11.10 31.37
N LEU A 20 13.95 11.73 30.87
CA LEU A 20 12.79 11.04 30.30
C LEU A 20 13.14 10.32 29.00
N MET A 21 13.99 10.93 28.16
CA MET A 21 14.50 10.32 26.93
C MET A 21 15.41 9.12 27.22
N GLU A 22 16.25 9.20 28.25
CA GLU A 22 17.10 8.11 28.67
C GLU A 22 16.31 6.96 29.31
N ALA A 23 15.31 7.27 30.14
CA ALA A 23 14.37 6.29 30.68
C ALA A 23 13.52 5.62 29.58
N ALA A 24 13.17 6.33 28.50
CA ALA A 24 12.51 5.74 27.34
C ALA A 24 13.45 4.78 26.57
N ARG A 25 14.71 5.16 26.39
CA ARG A 25 15.72 4.33 25.74
C ARG A 25 16.04 3.06 26.55
N ALA A 26 16.14 3.16 27.87
CA ALA A 26 16.32 2.00 28.76
C ALA A 26 15.14 1.03 28.73
N ARG A 27 13.90 1.55 28.71
CA ARG A 27 12.68 0.73 28.56
C ARG A 27 12.59 0.05 27.19
N GLY A 28 13.06 0.72 26.14
CA GLY A 28 13.22 0.11 24.81
C GLY A 28 14.21 -1.05 24.85
N ALA A 29 15.41 -0.85 25.41
CA ALA A 29 16.44 -1.88 25.50
C ALA A 29 16.00 -3.14 26.28
N ALA A 30 15.28 -2.97 27.39
CA ALA A 30 14.75 -4.09 28.18
C ALA A 30 13.67 -4.90 27.42
N ARG A 31 12.88 -4.24 26.56
CA ARG A 31 11.90 -4.91 25.67
C ARG A 31 12.59 -5.72 24.57
N TRP A 32 13.71 -5.23 24.05
CA TRP A 32 14.52 -5.99 23.09
C TRP A 32 15.21 -7.20 23.74
N ALA A 33 15.72 -7.06 24.97
CA ALA A 33 16.34 -8.15 25.71
C ALA A 33 15.36 -9.28 26.10
N SER A 34 14.06 -8.97 26.26
CA SER A 34 13.01 -9.96 26.55
C SER A 34 12.39 -10.59 25.32
N ALA A 35 12.63 -10.04 24.12
CA ALA A 35 12.12 -10.55 22.85
C ALA A 35 12.94 -11.72 22.27
N GLY A 36 14.00 -12.18 22.95
CA GLY A 36 14.70 -13.42 22.62
C GLY A 36 15.64 -13.38 21.40
N ASP A 37 15.65 -12.31 20.61
CA ASP A 37 16.58 -12.14 19.50
C ASP A 37 17.88 -11.47 19.98
N VAL A 38 18.74 -12.27 20.62
CA VAL A 38 20.17 -11.95 20.64
C VAL A 38 20.67 -12.17 19.21
N PRO A 39 21.30 -11.20 18.54
CA PRO A 39 21.95 -11.49 17.27
C PRO A 39 22.96 -12.60 17.53
N GLU A 40 22.79 -13.75 16.89
CA GLU A 40 23.80 -14.81 16.88
C GLU A 40 25.13 -14.15 16.55
N GLN A 41 26.02 -14.14 17.55
CA GLN A 41 27.38 -13.70 17.38
C GLN A 41 27.98 -14.69 16.39
N GLN A 42 28.13 -14.26 15.14
CA GLN A 42 28.62 -15.09 14.06
C GLN A 42 30.00 -15.63 14.45
N GLU A 43 30.02 -16.88 14.93
CA GLU A 43 31.22 -17.53 15.40
C GLU A 43 32.14 -17.67 14.20
N LYS A 44 33.28 -16.96 14.26
CA LYS A 44 34.30 -17.01 13.22
C LYS A 44 34.68 -18.48 13.01
N PRO A 45 34.51 -19.03 11.79
CA PRO A 45 34.79 -20.44 11.58
C PRO A 45 36.26 -20.72 11.91
N PRO A 46 36.56 -21.85 12.56
CA PRO A 46 37.93 -22.21 12.90
C PRO A 46 38.76 -22.25 11.60
N PRO A 47 40.03 -21.80 11.64
CA PRO A 47 40.89 -21.82 10.47
C PRO A 47 41.06 -23.27 10.01
N GLY A 48 40.41 -23.61 8.90
CA GLY A 48 40.60 -24.90 8.24
C GLY A 48 42.05 -25.06 7.78
N PRO A 49 42.57 -26.29 7.70
CA PRO A 49 43.94 -26.55 7.29
C PRO A 49 44.18 -26.05 5.86
N LEU A 50 45.14 -25.14 5.72
CA LEU A 50 45.57 -24.58 4.45
C LEU A 50 46.17 -25.68 3.57
N LYS A 51 45.52 -25.98 2.43
CA LYS A 51 46.09 -26.83 1.38
C LYS A 51 47.30 -26.13 0.76
N PRO A 52 48.48 -26.78 0.70
CA PRO A 52 49.67 -26.18 0.12
C PRO A 52 49.62 -26.34 -1.40
N ARG A 53 49.07 -25.35 -2.12
CA ARG A 53 49.28 -25.14 -3.57
C ARG A 53 48.54 -23.90 -4.03
N THR A 54 49.10 -22.73 -3.71
CA THR A 54 49.15 -21.49 -4.53
C THR A 54 49.60 -20.35 -3.63
N ALA A 55 50.91 -20.25 -3.43
CA ALA A 55 51.56 -19.06 -2.92
C ALA A 55 51.85 -18.15 -4.11
N ALA A 56 51.11 -17.05 -4.25
CA ALA A 56 51.57 -15.83 -4.93
C ALA A 56 50.58 -14.68 -4.69
N ILE A 57 51.13 -13.49 -4.44
CA ILE A 57 50.46 -12.17 -4.38
C ILE A 57 49.85 -11.81 -3.01
N ALA A 58 50.74 -11.52 -2.05
CA ALA A 58 50.48 -10.58 -0.97
C ALA A 58 51.66 -9.61 -0.89
N ALA A 59 51.57 -8.50 -1.62
CA ALA A 59 52.30 -7.26 -1.39
C ALA A 59 51.74 -6.20 -2.34
N ILE A 60 51.22 -5.10 -1.77
CA ILE A 60 50.92 -3.76 -2.33
C ILE A 60 49.57 -3.29 -1.75
N ALA A 61 49.61 -2.77 -0.52
CA ALA A 61 48.66 -1.77 0.00
C ALA A 61 49.20 -1.20 1.34
N ALA A 62 50.49 -0.86 1.36
CA ALA A 62 51.11 -0.15 2.49
C ALA A 62 52.25 0.72 1.93
N LEU A 63 51.88 1.70 1.11
CA LEU A 63 52.69 2.88 0.73
C LEU A 63 51.86 3.68 -0.27
N LEU A 64 51.13 4.68 0.23
CA LEU A 64 50.85 5.98 -0.40
C LEU A 64 50.02 6.82 0.59
N VAL A 65 50.60 7.04 1.77
CA VAL A 65 50.45 8.31 2.49
C VAL A 65 51.54 9.20 1.88
N LEU A 66 51.16 10.42 1.49
CA LEU A 66 51.93 11.53 0.91
C LEU A 66 51.60 11.84 -0.56
N GLY A 67 50.60 12.71 -0.75
CA GLY A 67 50.50 13.53 -1.96
C GLY A 67 49.06 13.83 -2.39
N GLY A 68 48.62 15.07 -2.20
CA GLY A 68 47.52 15.63 -3.00
C GLY A 68 46.28 16.05 -2.21
N ILE A 69 46.40 17.17 -1.50
CA ILE A 69 45.27 18.04 -1.16
C ILE A 69 44.73 18.62 -2.47
N ALA A 70 43.48 18.29 -2.81
CA ALA A 70 42.65 19.08 -3.71
C ALA A 70 41.23 19.11 -3.13
N ILE A 71 40.96 20.15 -2.35
CA ILE A 71 39.62 20.50 -1.86
C ILE A 71 38.82 20.95 -3.09
N VAL A 72 37.90 20.11 -3.57
CA VAL A 72 36.84 20.55 -4.48
C VAL A 72 35.64 20.89 -3.61
N THR A 73 35.49 22.18 -3.33
CA THR A 73 34.29 22.79 -2.77
C THR A 73 33.15 22.67 -3.79
N PHE A 74 32.25 21.70 -3.60
CA PHE A 74 30.95 21.74 -4.24
C PHE A 74 30.01 22.64 -3.44
N ASN A 75 29.89 23.85 -3.97
CA ASN A 75 28.86 24.83 -3.66
C ASN A 75 27.54 24.34 -4.31
N GLY A 76 26.55 24.01 -3.50
CA GLY A 76 25.18 23.70 -3.93
C GLY A 76 24.30 23.76 -2.69
N GLY A 77 23.68 24.88 -2.37
CA GLY A 77 22.67 25.51 -3.20
C GLY A 77 21.31 25.06 -2.64
N SER A 78 20.94 25.65 -1.50
CA SER A 78 19.64 25.47 -0.86
C SER A 78 18.53 25.97 -1.78
N GLY A 79 18.02 25.07 -2.62
CA GLY A 79 16.83 25.25 -3.43
C GLY A 79 15.60 24.87 -2.63
N SER A 80 14.90 25.91 -2.17
CA SER A 80 13.47 25.95 -1.81
C SER A 80 12.68 24.70 -2.20
N GLY A 81 12.32 23.89 -1.20
CA GLY A 81 11.30 22.87 -1.33
C GLY A 81 9.97 23.56 -1.60
N THR A 82 9.52 23.50 -2.85
CA THR A 82 8.11 23.74 -3.14
C THR A 82 7.36 22.51 -2.64
N ASP A 83 6.61 22.68 -1.56
CA ASP A 83 5.51 21.79 -1.21
C ASP A 83 4.58 21.72 -2.42
N VAL A 84 4.77 20.71 -3.26
CA VAL A 84 3.75 20.31 -4.22
C VAL A 84 2.64 19.72 -3.37
N ALA A 85 1.64 20.55 -3.08
CA ALA A 85 0.39 20.11 -2.50
C ALA A 85 -0.09 18.86 -3.25
N GLN A 86 -0.20 17.75 -2.52
CA GLN A 86 -0.85 16.53 -3.01
C GLN A 86 -2.22 16.95 -3.55
N PRO A 87 -2.58 16.59 -4.79
CA PRO A 87 -3.92 16.86 -5.30
C PRO A 87 -4.93 16.18 -4.38
N SER A 88 -5.81 16.99 -3.79
CA SER A 88 -7.05 16.55 -3.19
C SER A 88 -7.92 15.95 -4.30
N HIS A 89 -7.76 14.65 -4.52
CA HIS A 89 -8.53 13.95 -5.53
C HIS A 89 -10.00 13.92 -5.12
N SER A 90 -10.83 14.35 -6.08
CA SER A 90 -12.27 14.23 -6.10
C SER A 90 -12.68 12.78 -5.84
N TYR A 91 -13.36 12.58 -4.71
CA TYR A 91 -14.10 11.39 -4.39
C TYR A 91 -15.14 11.12 -5.50
N ILE A 92 -15.06 9.96 -6.15
CA ILE A 92 -16.15 9.44 -6.98
C ILE A 92 -17.10 8.69 -6.04
N PRO A 93 -18.37 9.13 -5.88
CA PRO A 93 -19.32 8.48 -4.99
C PRO A 93 -19.76 7.11 -5.50
N GLY A 94 -19.77 6.13 -4.60
CA GLY A 94 -20.49 4.87 -4.78
C GLY A 94 -19.72 3.62 -4.36
N LEU A 95 -19.47 3.44 -3.06
CA LEU A 95 -19.46 2.13 -2.35
C LEU A 95 -18.85 2.19 -0.92
N ILE A 96 -19.15 3.21 -0.11
CA ILE A 96 -19.15 3.05 1.37
C ILE A 96 -20.20 4.04 1.90
N THR A 97 -21.33 3.56 2.41
CA THR A 97 -22.18 4.34 3.31
C THR A 97 -21.43 4.53 4.62
N PRO A 98 -21.14 5.77 5.07
CA PRO A 98 -20.67 5.99 6.44
C PRO A 98 -21.76 5.51 7.42
N PRO A 99 -21.40 4.93 8.58
CA PRO A 99 -22.39 4.59 9.59
C PRO A 99 -23.10 5.86 10.05
N GLU A 100 -24.43 5.82 10.00
CA GLU A 100 -25.32 6.85 10.48
C GLU A 100 -25.02 7.18 11.95
N GLU A 101 -24.97 8.48 12.25
CA GLU A 101 -24.84 9.03 13.60
C GLU A 101 -25.97 8.51 14.49
N LEU A 102 -25.59 7.91 15.62
CA LEU A 102 -26.50 7.64 16.74
C LEU A 102 -26.92 8.98 17.38
N PRO A 103 -28.21 9.23 17.65
CA PRO A 103 -28.60 10.32 18.54
C PRO A 103 -28.36 9.92 20.00
N SER A 104 -27.74 10.82 20.75
CA SER A 104 -27.58 10.72 22.21
C SER A 104 -28.76 11.33 22.97
N GLU A 105 -29.18 10.60 24.01
CA GLU A 105 -29.82 10.99 25.27
C GLU A 105 -31.29 11.49 25.32
N ALA A 106 -32.12 10.73 26.06
CA ALA A 106 -32.71 11.18 27.34
C ALA A 106 -33.35 10.00 28.12
N THR A 107 -33.41 10.16 29.44
CA THR A 107 -33.44 9.17 30.52
C THR A 107 -34.85 8.77 31.01
N SER A 108 -34.93 7.53 31.52
CA SER A 108 -35.75 7.03 32.65
C SER A 108 -37.29 6.99 32.59
N ALA A 109 -37.88 5.79 32.64
CA ALA A 109 -38.72 5.31 33.77
C ALA A 109 -39.35 3.90 33.53
N ASN A 110 -39.09 3.00 34.48
CA ASN A 110 -39.94 1.95 35.07
C ASN A 110 -40.69 0.89 34.23
N GLY A 111 -40.44 -0.38 34.60
CA GLY A 111 -41.49 -1.26 35.14
C GLY A 111 -41.95 -2.43 34.25
N MET A 112 -42.01 -3.63 34.84
CA MET A 112 -42.43 -4.94 34.29
C MET A 112 -43.79 -4.91 33.54
N ASP A 113 -44.12 -5.80 32.59
CA ASP A 113 -44.32 -7.26 32.70
C ASP A 113 -44.62 -7.89 31.30
N PRO A 114 -44.37 -9.19 31.01
CA PRO A 114 -44.71 -9.84 29.76
C PRO A 114 -46.03 -10.65 29.81
N SER A 115 -46.57 -10.98 28.63
CA SER A 115 -47.67 -11.93 28.33
C SER A 115 -48.98 -11.31 27.83
N LEU A 116 -49.71 -12.12 27.04
CA LEU A 116 -50.90 -11.88 26.22
C LEU A 116 -50.57 -11.61 24.73
N ALA A 117 -50.31 -12.63 23.90
CA ALA A 117 -51.23 -13.62 23.33
C ALA A 117 -52.20 -13.05 22.27
N SER A 118 -51.79 -13.26 21.01
CA SER A 118 -52.55 -13.71 19.82
C SER A 118 -53.91 -13.11 19.43
N SER A 119 -53.95 -12.71 18.15
CA SER A 119 -54.97 -13.01 17.12
C SER A 119 -55.67 -11.79 16.52
N ALA A 120 -55.33 -11.46 15.27
CA ALA A 120 -56.30 -10.97 14.29
C ALA A 120 -55.73 -11.11 12.87
N LEU A 121 -56.29 -12.07 12.13
CA LEU A 121 -56.21 -12.17 10.68
C LEU A 121 -56.81 -10.90 10.05
N GLY A 122 -56.04 -10.22 9.21
CA GLY A 122 -56.44 -9.01 8.49
C GLY A 122 -55.81 -8.94 7.11
N LEU A 123 -56.59 -9.39 6.13
CA LEU A 123 -56.46 -9.38 4.67
C LEU A 123 -55.79 -8.12 4.03
N MET A 124 -54.71 -8.37 3.24
CA MET A 124 -54.27 -7.74 1.96
C MET A 124 -53.90 -6.23 1.93
N PRO A 125 -53.11 -5.68 0.96
CA PRO A 125 -52.48 -6.31 -0.22
C PRO A 125 -50.95 -6.13 -0.34
N THR A 126 -50.31 -7.07 -1.03
CA THR A 126 -48.94 -7.00 -1.57
C THR A 126 -48.78 -5.83 -2.53
N THR A 127 -47.96 -4.85 -2.17
CA THR A 127 -47.32 -3.97 -3.14
C THR A 127 -46.21 -4.75 -3.84
N THR A 128 -46.44 -5.03 -5.12
CA THR A 128 -45.48 -5.59 -6.06
C THR A 128 -44.30 -4.63 -6.21
N GLN A 129 -43.29 -4.76 -5.35
CA GLN A 129 -42.01 -4.14 -5.59
C GLN A 129 -41.32 -4.99 -6.66
N ASN A 130 -41.24 -4.46 -7.88
CA ASN A 130 -40.41 -5.01 -8.95
C ASN A 130 -38.97 -5.13 -8.42
N ALA A 131 -38.64 -6.31 -7.90
CA ALA A 131 -37.27 -6.72 -7.65
C ALA A 131 -36.62 -6.84 -9.03
N VAL A 132 -35.84 -5.83 -9.39
CA VAL A 132 -34.90 -5.92 -10.50
C VAL A 132 -34.01 -7.15 -10.20
N PRO A 133 -33.99 -8.18 -11.06
CA PRO A 133 -33.11 -9.31 -10.85
C PRO A 133 -31.66 -8.81 -10.77
N PRO A 134 -30.81 -9.39 -9.90
CA PRO A 134 -29.37 -9.11 -9.96
C PRO A 134 -28.90 -9.39 -11.40
N PRO A 135 -28.04 -8.55 -12.00
CA PRO A 135 -27.54 -8.82 -13.34
C PRO A 135 -26.89 -10.20 -13.34
N ALA A 136 -27.52 -11.12 -14.08
CA ALA A 136 -26.99 -12.44 -14.32
C ALA A 136 -25.56 -12.29 -14.85
N GLY A 137 -24.63 -13.07 -14.31
CA GLY A 137 -23.26 -13.12 -14.77
C GLY A 137 -23.23 -13.37 -16.27
N ASP A 138 -22.84 -12.34 -17.02
CA ASP A 138 -22.77 -12.39 -18.47
C ASP A 138 -21.55 -13.23 -18.86
N THR A 139 -21.77 -14.54 -18.91
CA THR A 139 -20.85 -15.53 -19.46
C THR A 139 -21.19 -15.73 -20.92
N GLY A 140 -20.88 -14.77 -21.79
CA GLY A 140 -21.25 -14.99 -23.18
C GLY A 140 -20.93 -13.88 -24.17
N ARG A 141 -19.74 -13.97 -24.74
CA ARG A 141 -19.31 -13.33 -26.00
C ARG A 141 -18.99 -11.84 -25.89
N ALA A 142 -17.68 -11.58 -25.88
CA ALA A 142 -17.09 -10.30 -26.25
C ALA A 142 -17.85 -9.66 -27.42
N PRO A 143 -18.36 -8.42 -27.28
CA PRO A 143 -18.86 -7.64 -28.40
C PRO A 143 -17.83 -7.66 -29.53
N GLY A 144 -18.28 -7.73 -30.78
CA GLY A 144 -17.36 -7.72 -31.92
C GLY A 144 -16.36 -6.56 -31.79
N GLY A 145 -15.05 -6.86 -31.82
CA GLY A 145 -13.99 -5.88 -31.59
C GLY A 145 -13.42 -5.82 -30.16
N ALA A 146 -13.97 -6.55 -29.20
CA ALA A 146 -13.41 -6.60 -27.85
C ALA A 146 -12.16 -7.50 -27.78
N LYS A 147 -11.09 -7.00 -27.14
CA LYS A 147 -9.83 -7.71 -26.90
C LYS A 147 -9.56 -7.79 -25.40
N SER A 148 -9.17 -8.96 -24.92
CA SER A 148 -8.81 -9.18 -23.52
C SER A 148 -7.30 -9.29 -23.38
N PHE A 149 -6.73 -8.58 -22.43
CA PHE A 149 -5.31 -8.60 -22.11
C PHE A 149 -5.14 -8.85 -20.62
N THR A 150 -4.28 -9.79 -20.25
CA THR A 150 -3.90 -10.00 -18.84
C THR A 150 -2.39 -9.91 -18.72
N THR A 151 -1.92 -9.17 -17.73
CA THR A 151 -0.51 -8.86 -17.45
C THR A 151 -0.29 -8.95 -15.95
N GLY A 152 0.96 -9.16 -15.52
CA GLY A 152 1.27 -9.43 -14.14
C GLY A 152 2.67 -9.99 -13.94
N PRO A 153 3.08 -10.13 -12.68
CA PRO A 153 4.34 -10.78 -12.34
C PRO A 153 4.43 -12.16 -12.99
N GLY A 154 5.46 -12.38 -13.81
CA GLY A 154 5.65 -13.65 -14.51
C GLY A 154 4.84 -13.86 -15.80
N CYS A 155 4.07 -12.87 -16.28
CA CYS A 155 3.33 -12.99 -17.54
C CYS A 155 3.38 -11.72 -18.43
N GLY A 156 4.48 -10.96 -18.35
CA GLY A 156 4.72 -9.78 -19.17
C GLY A 156 3.98 -8.54 -18.67
N GLY A 157 4.35 -7.38 -19.22
CA GLY A 157 3.71 -6.07 -18.97
C GLY A 157 3.79 -5.52 -17.55
N TYR A 158 4.37 -6.25 -16.60
CA TYR A 158 4.57 -5.82 -15.22
C TYR A 158 6.03 -5.44 -14.94
N THR A 159 6.22 -4.37 -14.18
CA THR A 159 7.52 -3.89 -13.72
C THR A 159 7.46 -3.54 -12.23
N SER A 160 8.48 -3.93 -11.48
CA SER A 160 8.73 -3.49 -10.10
C SER A 160 9.77 -2.38 -10.10
N VAL A 161 9.38 -1.17 -9.72
CA VAL A 161 10.30 -0.03 -9.60
C VAL A 161 10.70 0.13 -8.14
N GLY A 162 11.99 0.42 -7.88
CA GLY A 162 12.52 0.57 -6.53
C GLY A 162 12.54 -0.72 -5.70
N SER A 163 12.39 -1.89 -6.34
CA SER A 163 12.32 -3.15 -5.63
C SER A 163 13.66 -3.57 -5.04
N TYR A 164 13.63 -4.01 -3.79
CA TYR A 164 14.74 -4.69 -3.10
C TYR A 164 14.22 -5.96 -2.44
N ARG A 165 15.07 -6.97 -2.32
CA ARG A 165 14.70 -8.31 -1.82
C ARG A 165 15.49 -8.59 -0.53
N ASP A 166 14.85 -8.41 0.62
CA ASP A 166 15.42 -8.77 1.93
C ASP A 166 14.60 -9.84 2.68
N GLY A 167 13.54 -10.36 2.02
CA GLY A 167 12.70 -11.45 2.48
C GLY A 167 11.55 -11.09 3.41
N ARG A 168 11.61 -9.96 4.15
CA ARG A 168 10.53 -9.60 5.12
C ARG A 168 10.08 -8.14 5.09
N LYS A 169 10.96 -7.19 4.80
CA LYS A 169 10.61 -5.76 4.72
C LYS A 169 10.61 -5.24 3.29
N GLY A 170 11.26 -5.96 2.39
CA GLY A 170 11.33 -5.72 0.97
C GLY A 170 10.31 -6.54 0.22
N TRP A 171 10.51 -6.58 -1.08
CA TRP A 171 9.58 -7.22 -1.99
C TRP A 171 9.72 -8.73 -1.90
N VAL A 172 8.61 -9.47 -1.86
CA VAL A 172 8.65 -10.94 -1.78
C VAL A 172 7.77 -11.54 -2.86
N ASP A 173 8.29 -12.52 -3.57
CA ASP A 173 7.54 -13.22 -4.62
C ASP A 173 6.83 -14.44 -4.03
N HIS A 174 5.54 -14.59 -4.34
CA HIS A 174 4.67 -15.65 -3.86
C HIS A 174 3.93 -16.30 -5.04
N GLY A 175 3.30 -17.46 -4.84
CA GLY A 175 2.66 -18.22 -5.90
C GLY A 175 1.15 -17.99 -6.08
N ASP A 176 0.67 -18.28 -7.29
CA ASP A 176 -0.73 -18.29 -7.79
C ASP A 176 -1.36 -16.96 -8.25
N GLY A 177 -0.51 -15.97 -8.55
CA GLY A 177 -0.89 -14.64 -9.05
C GLY A 177 -1.58 -14.53 -10.44
N LYS A 178 -2.39 -15.53 -10.82
CA LYS A 178 -3.37 -15.69 -11.93
C LYS A 178 -2.93 -15.38 -13.35
N CYS A 179 -1.80 -14.72 -13.53
CA CYS A 179 -1.17 -14.51 -14.81
C CYS A 179 0.30 -14.87 -14.59
N GLY A 180 0.72 -16.01 -15.14
CA GLY A 180 1.96 -16.67 -14.73
C GLY A 180 1.79 -17.49 -13.44
N SER A 181 2.88 -17.72 -12.71
CA SER A 181 2.88 -18.51 -11.47
C SER A 181 3.03 -17.67 -10.20
N THR A 182 3.22 -16.34 -10.28
CA THR A 182 3.60 -15.53 -9.11
C THR A 182 2.81 -14.23 -8.93
N PHE A 183 2.75 -13.75 -7.69
CA PHE A 183 2.42 -12.37 -7.32
C PHE A 183 3.57 -11.79 -6.47
N VAL A 184 3.60 -10.47 -6.30
CA VAL A 184 4.63 -9.79 -5.51
C VAL A 184 4.01 -9.06 -4.34
N SER A 185 4.50 -9.34 -3.14
CA SER A 185 4.24 -8.56 -1.94
C SER A 185 5.14 -7.34 -1.94
N ILE A 186 4.53 -6.16 -1.99
CA ILE A 186 5.16 -4.84 -2.06
C ILE A 186 5.06 -4.21 -0.67
N PRO A 187 6.18 -3.76 -0.08
CA PRO A 187 6.16 -3.17 1.24
C PRO A 187 5.37 -1.88 1.27
N MET A 188 4.70 -1.63 2.40
CA MET A 188 4.03 -0.34 2.61
C MET A 188 5.05 0.72 3.06
N SER A 189 4.73 1.98 2.81
CA SER A 189 5.56 3.12 3.21
C SER A 189 5.65 3.32 4.72
N GLY A 190 4.76 2.68 5.48
CA GLY A 190 4.56 2.91 6.91
C GLY A 190 3.65 4.11 7.21
N ASP A 191 3.28 4.90 6.20
CA ASP A 191 2.43 6.07 6.36
C ASP A 191 1.12 5.90 5.58
N THR A 192 0.00 6.02 6.29
CA THR A 192 -1.35 5.98 5.70
C THR A 192 -1.63 7.10 4.68
N ARG A 193 -0.81 8.17 4.66
CA ARG A 193 -1.02 9.37 3.83
C ARG A 193 0.10 9.61 2.81
N ARG A 194 1.21 8.88 2.90
CA ARG A 194 2.39 9.12 2.05
C ARG A 194 2.82 7.87 1.32
N ASP A 195 3.19 8.06 0.06
CA ASP A 195 3.74 7.02 -0.81
C ASP A 195 5.26 7.13 -0.74
N ASP A 196 5.96 6.00 -0.81
CA ASP A 196 7.36 6.02 -1.27
C ASP A 196 7.35 6.16 -2.79
N THR A 197 7.69 7.35 -3.28
CA THR A 197 7.68 7.66 -4.72
C THR A 197 8.77 6.93 -5.50
N SER A 198 9.77 6.37 -4.81
CA SER A 198 10.85 5.61 -5.43
C SER A 198 10.49 4.14 -5.68
N ALA A 199 9.42 3.63 -5.05
CA ALA A 199 9.02 2.23 -5.13
C ALA A 199 7.54 2.05 -5.49
N TYR A 200 7.24 1.28 -6.54
CA TYR A 200 5.87 1.00 -6.97
C TYR A 200 5.80 -0.18 -7.96
N GLY A 201 4.63 -0.83 -8.01
CA GLY A 201 4.31 -1.83 -9.02
C GLY A 201 3.63 -1.16 -10.22
N MET A 202 3.97 -1.55 -11.44
CA MET A 202 3.41 -0.96 -12.65
C MET A 202 3.02 -2.03 -13.66
N TRP A 203 1.81 -1.92 -14.22
CA TRP A 203 1.35 -2.71 -15.36
C TRP A 203 1.13 -1.80 -16.56
N THR A 204 1.65 -2.17 -17.72
CA THR A 204 1.48 -1.42 -18.97
C THR A 204 0.83 -2.30 -20.03
N PHE A 205 -0.18 -1.75 -20.69
CA PHE A 205 -0.92 -2.35 -21.79
C PHE A 205 -0.77 -1.49 -23.04
N ALA A 206 -0.49 -2.10 -24.20
CA ALA A 206 -0.55 -1.43 -25.50
C ALA A 206 -1.96 -1.61 -26.09
N VAL A 207 -2.87 -0.68 -25.77
CA VAL A 207 -4.31 -0.78 -26.05
C VAL A 207 -4.92 0.56 -26.45
N THR A 208 -6.00 0.51 -27.22
CA THR A 208 -6.81 1.68 -27.62
C THR A 208 -8.29 1.44 -27.31
N GLY A 209 -9.05 2.52 -27.17
CA GLY A 209 -10.51 2.47 -26.98
C GLY A 209 -10.92 2.62 -25.51
N THR A 210 -11.96 1.90 -25.08
CA THR A 210 -12.38 1.82 -23.67
C THR A 210 -12.07 0.46 -23.11
N CYS A 211 -11.32 0.42 -22.02
CA CYS A 211 -10.90 -0.80 -21.34
C CYS A 211 -11.57 -0.92 -19.98
N ASP A 212 -12.26 -2.03 -19.75
CA ASP A 212 -12.69 -2.46 -18.42
C ASP A 212 -11.50 -3.12 -17.71
N VAL A 213 -11.01 -2.49 -16.64
CA VAL A 213 -9.85 -2.95 -15.89
C VAL A 213 -10.31 -3.68 -14.65
N SER A 214 -9.70 -4.84 -14.40
CA SER A 214 -9.89 -5.61 -13.18
C SER A 214 -8.54 -6.08 -12.62
N VAL A 215 -8.46 -6.15 -11.30
CA VAL A 215 -7.25 -6.54 -10.56
C VAL A 215 -7.56 -7.83 -9.81
N HIS A 216 -6.72 -8.85 -9.99
CA HIS A 216 -6.78 -10.04 -9.16
C HIS A 216 -6.11 -9.78 -7.81
N ILE A 217 -6.78 -10.15 -6.73
CA ILE A 217 -6.19 -10.13 -5.39
C ILE A 217 -5.84 -11.57 -5.02
N PRO A 218 -4.56 -11.91 -4.78
CA PRO A 218 -4.16 -13.28 -4.48
C PRO A 218 -4.58 -13.71 -3.08
N GLN A 219 -4.49 -15.02 -2.84
CA GLN A 219 -4.59 -15.55 -1.48
C GLN A 219 -3.31 -15.25 -0.70
N GLY A 220 -3.39 -15.24 0.63
CA GLY A 220 -2.25 -15.02 1.51
C GLY A 220 -2.64 -14.44 2.86
N ASP A 221 -1.68 -14.40 3.78
CA ASP A 221 -1.85 -13.76 5.08
C ASP A 221 -1.67 -12.22 4.98
N LEU A 222 -1.59 -11.52 6.12
CA LEU A 222 -1.38 -10.07 6.14
C LEU A 222 0.02 -9.67 5.65
N GLN A 223 1.04 -10.52 5.86
CA GLN A 223 2.39 -10.25 5.39
C GLN A 223 2.49 -10.34 3.87
N GLN A 224 1.59 -11.08 3.25
CA GLN A 224 1.56 -11.25 1.80
C GLN A 224 0.57 -10.32 1.12
N VAL A 225 -0.64 -10.22 1.69
CA VAL A 225 -1.82 -9.57 1.11
C VAL A 225 -2.55 -8.78 2.20
N GLY A 226 -1.87 -7.79 2.77
CA GLY A 226 -2.32 -6.97 3.90
C GLY A 226 -2.90 -5.60 3.53
N GLY A 227 -2.91 -5.24 2.25
CA GLY A 227 -3.34 -3.93 1.77
C GLY A 227 -4.70 -3.44 2.26
N ASN A 228 -4.72 -2.31 2.97
CA ASN A 228 -5.93 -1.70 3.52
C ASN A 228 -5.82 -0.16 3.73
N PRO A 229 -6.24 0.66 2.76
CA PRO A 229 -6.45 0.28 1.36
C PRO A 229 -5.12 0.15 0.61
N THR A 230 -5.13 -0.58 -0.51
CA THR A 230 -4.10 -0.48 -1.56
C THR A 230 -4.56 0.52 -2.60
N VAL A 231 -3.74 1.52 -2.90
CA VAL A 231 -4.09 2.59 -3.83
C VAL A 231 -3.45 2.36 -5.19
N TYR A 232 -4.24 2.61 -6.23
CA TYR A 232 -3.84 2.50 -7.62
C TYR A 232 -4.08 3.82 -8.36
N TYR A 233 -3.19 4.13 -9.28
CA TYR A 233 -3.33 5.21 -10.25
C TYR A 233 -3.40 4.66 -11.67
N VAL A 234 -4.13 5.36 -12.55
CA VAL A 234 -4.30 4.97 -13.95
C VAL A 234 -3.85 6.12 -14.84
N PHE A 235 -3.11 5.80 -15.90
CA PHE A 235 -2.51 6.77 -16.83
C PHE A 235 -2.80 6.37 -18.29
N ASP A 236 -3.14 7.34 -19.14
CA ASP A 236 -3.35 7.16 -20.60
C ASP A 236 -2.03 7.40 -21.33
N ARG A 237 -1.01 6.63 -20.97
CA ARG A 237 0.36 6.72 -21.51
C ARG A 237 1.16 5.54 -21.05
N ASN A 238 2.35 5.41 -21.61
CA ASN A 238 3.37 4.54 -21.07
C ASN A 238 4.09 5.22 -19.90
N GLY A 239 3.98 4.63 -18.70
CA GLY A 239 4.64 5.12 -17.49
C GLY A 239 3.76 5.99 -16.58
N VAL A 240 4.35 6.48 -15.48
CA VAL A 240 3.64 7.07 -14.33
C VAL A 240 3.94 8.57 -14.14
N GLY A 241 4.45 9.24 -15.17
CA GLY A 241 4.77 10.67 -15.10
C GLY A 241 3.55 11.58 -15.30
N GLY A 242 3.47 12.64 -14.49
CA GLY A 242 2.41 13.66 -14.56
C GLY A 242 1.17 13.29 -13.76
N THR A 243 0.04 13.91 -14.09
CA THR A 243 -1.24 13.68 -13.39
C THR A 243 -1.89 12.39 -13.87
N PRO A 244 -2.30 11.47 -12.96
CA PRO A 244 -3.07 10.31 -13.34
C PRO A 244 -4.45 10.71 -13.86
N MET A 245 -5.00 9.95 -14.81
CA MET A 245 -6.36 10.18 -15.31
C MET A 245 -7.40 9.83 -14.24
N ALA A 246 -7.07 8.86 -13.38
CA ALA A 246 -7.96 8.32 -12.37
C ALA A 246 -7.16 7.64 -11.25
N SER A 247 -7.83 7.40 -10.14
CA SER A 247 -7.32 6.59 -9.03
C SER A 247 -8.42 5.70 -8.48
N PHE A 248 -8.04 4.56 -7.91
CA PHE A 248 -8.97 3.69 -7.18
C PHE A 248 -8.25 3.02 -6.01
N ALA A 249 -9.01 2.51 -5.05
CA ALA A 249 -8.49 1.89 -3.86
C ALA A 249 -9.18 0.53 -3.63
N ILE A 250 -8.41 -0.48 -3.23
CA ILE A 250 -8.93 -1.81 -2.93
C ILE A 250 -8.51 -2.18 -1.51
N LYS A 251 -9.46 -2.56 -0.67
CA LYS A 251 -9.19 -3.24 0.60
C LYS A 251 -8.89 -4.72 0.30
N GLN A 252 -7.62 -5.04 0.03
CA GLN A 252 -7.21 -6.35 -0.49
C GLN A 252 -7.51 -7.49 0.48
N VAL A 253 -7.39 -7.22 1.79
CA VAL A 253 -7.68 -8.19 2.84
C VAL A 253 -9.10 -8.78 2.77
N ASP A 254 -10.06 -8.03 2.23
CA ASP A 254 -11.47 -8.44 2.10
C ASP A 254 -11.77 -9.11 0.74
N LYS A 255 -10.82 -9.10 -0.20
CA LYS A 255 -11.01 -9.51 -1.60
C LYS A 255 -10.07 -10.63 -2.06
N ARG A 256 -9.34 -11.25 -1.14
CA ARG A 256 -8.38 -12.32 -1.44
C ARG A 256 -9.00 -13.46 -2.25
N GLY A 257 -8.30 -13.88 -3.29
CA GLY A 257 -8.72 -14.87 -4.28
C GLY A 257 -9.72 -14.38 -5.33
N GLN A 258 -10.04 -13.09 -5.38
CA GLN A 258 -11.07 -12.54 -6.27
C GLN A 258 -10.50 -11.62 -7.35
N TRP A 259 -11.18 -11.56 -8.49
CA TRP A 259 -11.04 -10.48 -9.45
C TRP A 259 -11.93 -9.32 -9.02
N VAL A 260 -11.33 -8.14 -8.84
CA VAL A 260 -12.01 -6.92 -8.44
C VAL A 260 -12.07 -5.98 -9.64
N ALA A 261 -13.28 -5.56 -10.02
CA ALA A 261 -13.46 -4.55 -11.06
C ALA A 261 -12.98 -3.18 -10.56
N ALA A 262 -12.08 -2.55 -11.32
CA ALA A 262 -11.55 -1.22 -11.02
C ALA A 262 -12.30 -0.11 -11.78
N GLY A 263 -12.88 -0.44 -12.94
CA GLY A 263 -13.70 0.48 -13.73
C GLY A 263 -13.31 0.51 -15.20
N LYS A 264 -13.94 1.42 -15.95
CA LYS A 264 -13.71 1.61 -17.39
C LYS A 264 -12.86 2.85 -17.65
N PHE A 265 -11.78 2.68 -18.41
CA PHE A 265 -10.82 3.74 -18.70
C PHE A 265 -10.61 3.91 -20.20
N ARG A 266 -10.44 5.14 -20.67
CA ARG A 266 -10.09 5.42 -22.06
C ARG A 266 -8.58 5.26 -22.25
N ALA A 267 -8.18 4.66 -23.37
CA ALA A 267 -6.78 4.49 -23.74
C ALA A 267 -6.55 4.95 -25.18
N SER A 268 -5.48 5.70 -25.40
CA SER A 268 -5.07 6.32 -26.66
C SER A 268 -3.84 5.66 -27.27
N GLY A 269 -3.55 4.41 -26.88
CA GLY A 269 -2.42 3.62 -27.38
C GLY A 269 -1.67 2.90 -26.27
N ASN A 270 -1.67 3.46 -25.06
CA ASN A 270 -1.14 2.81 -23.87
C ASN A 270 -2.04 3.07 -22.66
N LEU A 271 -2.16 2.08 -21.80
CA LEU A 271 -2.79 2.21 -20.49
C LEU A 271 -1.82 1.70 -19.44
N THR A 272 -1.49 2.53 -18.46
CA THR A 272 -0.62 2.15 -17.34
C THR A 272 -1.43 2.18 -16.05
N VAL A 273 -1.33 1.11 -15.26
CA VAL A 273 -1.84 1.02 -13.89
C VAL A 273 -0.65 0.98 -12.95
N GLN A 274 -0.65 1.82 -11.93
CA GLN A 274 0.39 1.88 -10.90
C GLN A 274 -0.20 1.51 -9.55
N LEU A 275 0.45 0.63 -8.80
CA LEU A 275 0.19 0.37 -7.40
C LEU A 275 1.25 1.10 -6.57
N VAL A 276 0.81 2.02 -5.70
CA VAL A 276 1.70 2.78 -4.81
C VAL A 276 1.80 2.16 -3.42
N THR A 277 2.89 2.46 -2.72
CA THR A 277 3.23 1.86 -1.42
C THR A 277 2.45 2.43 -0.23
N ARG A 278 1.52 3.37 -0.43
CA ARG A 278 0.74 4.01 0.67
C ARG A 278 0.16 2.99 1.63
N GLY A 279 0.41 3.12 2.91
CA GLY A 279 -0.20 2.25 3.91
C GLY A 279 0.67 2.07 5.12
N GLN A 280 0.08 1.49 6.16
CA GLN A 280 0.77 1.19 7.41
C GLN A 280 1.02 -0.32 7.50
N ASP A 281 2.28 -0.71 7.70
CA ASP A 281 2.71 -2.12 7.79
C ASP A 281 2.71 -2.67 9.22
N TRP A 282 2.32 -1.87 10.22
CA TRP A 282 2.19 -2.24 11.64
C TRP A 282 0.81 -1.97 12.23
N ASN A 283 0.55 -2.56 13.39
CA ASN A 283 -0.63 -2.23 14.19
C ASN A 283 -0.24 -1.84 15.63
N SER A 284 -1.22 -1.54 16.48
CA SER A 284 -1.03 -1.16 17.88
C SER A 284 -0.40 -2.26 18.76
N SER A 285 -0.31 -3.50 18.26
CA SER A 285 0.30 -4.64 18.95
C SER A 285 1.73 -4.95 18.46
N GLY A 286 2.23 -4.24 17.45
CA GLY A 286 3.60 -4.37 16.92
C GLY A 286 3.68 -4.40 15.40
N PRO A 287 4.89 -4.58 14.83
CA PRO A 287 5.08 -4.71 13.38
C PRO A 287 4.38 -5.97 12.86
N THR A 288 3.47 -5.79 11.90
CA THR A 288 2.82 -6.91 11.22
C THR A 288 3.49 -7.24 9.89
N TYR A 289 4.40 -6.39 9.42
CA TYR A 289 5.01 -6.43 8.09
C TYR A 289 3.94 -6.62 7.01
N ALA A 290 2.84 -5.86 7.10
CA ALA A 290 1.78 -5.99 6.12
C ALA A 290 2.27 -5.48 4.76
N HIS A 291 1.95 -6.20 3.69
CA HIS A 291 2.33 -5.82 2.32
C HIS A 291 1.10 -5.61 1.45
N HIS A 292 1.23 -4.78 0.42
CA HIS A 292 0.30 -4.79 -0.71
C HIS A 292 0.63 -5.97 -1.62
N ALA A 293 -0.37 -6.58 -2.24
CA ALA A 293 -0.15 -7.62 -3.22
C ALA A 293 -0.32 -7.07 -4.65
N ALA A 294 0.74 -7.17 -5.45
CA ALA A 294 0.70 -6.95 -6.89
C ALA A 294 0.56 -8.30 -7.61
N SER A 295 -0.59 -8.55 -8.23
CA SER A 295 -0.87 -9.78 -8.99
C SER A 295 -1.29 -9.43 -10.42
N ALA A 296 -2.11 -10.25 -11.06
CA ALA A 296 -2.58 -10.03 -12.41
C ALA A 296 -3.52 -8.82 -12.49
N VAL A 297 -3.37 -8.03 -13.55
CA VAL A 297 -4.32 -7.02 -13.99
C VAL A 297 -4.82 -7.41 -15.37
N LYS A 298 -6.13 -7.35 -15.55
CA LYS A 298 -6.81 -7.65 -16.82
C LYS A 298 -7.45 -6.38 -17.37
N ALA A 299 -7.33 -6.16 -18.67
CA ALA A 299 -7.97 -5.10 -19.42
C ALA A 299 -8.78 -5.69 -20.58
N ASP A 300 -10.10 -5.56 -20.49
CA ASP A 300 -11.04 -5.97 -21.54
C ASP A 300 -11.45 -4.72 -22.34
N CYS A 301 -10.88 -4.54 -23.53
CA CYS A 301 -10.96 -3.31 -24.30
C CYS A 301 -11.86 -3.45 -25.53
N THR A 302 -12.71 -2.46 -25.77
CA THR A 302 -13.48 -2.28 -27.01
C THR A 302 -13.00 -1.04 -27.74
N VAL A 303 -12.73 -1.18 -29.04
CA VAL A 303 -12.31 -0.07 -29.92
C VAL A 303 -13.50 0.73 -30.39
#